data_AF-A0A0D0AQT9-F1
#
_entry.id   AF-A0A0D0AQT9-F1
#
_cell.length_a   1.000
_cell.length_b   1.000
_cell.length_c   1.000
_cell.angle_alpha   90.00
_cell.angle_beta   90.00
_cell.angle_gamma   90.00
#
_symmetry.space_group_name_H-M   'P 1'
#
loop_
_entity.id
_entity.type
_entity.pdbx_description
1 polymer ?
#
loop_
_entity_poly.entity_id
_entity_poly.type
_entity_poly.pdbx_seq_one_letter_code
_entity_poly.pdbx_strand_id
1 'polypeptide(L)'
;MKIRLFLLLFASLRGAYAVNFTDCFMNFRIHANQTLNASGLVDAHGGNITNISSEILQAVGFTYDACLSQCGSGTQQPTWANTSQQFSAWLLPYLALISQLPFGARHRVDNLMSAILTVGSPVLAGYSMILTILNARWISRQFENVSFPNSKYAVRILISLQQTPLKITNEDSLLSSLIVLPENDDWWPKIADFLDYTLTWSIASATSIAWVTVAYLLTVVGSLMDVNANLNSSGQGAGSVWLWLIPIVIGWLQLSPKCDYVRITRAMENADAMAFVATHHGVMRASDLSEKRAISIDSTSEQPSSPDENLTPPIYNYARAIPWSRSAEDVLNAFQMASNNSRMHRPVRMGDIWKNAGGRNIIEPSNRSGNPSEVNAYCRLPRYAAPRYGVRNPWASGIFFRMFVASLLPIALQWATTGAAVLVVYFTPTVGLGCRSLGYIIYGVLATIVWAMLVTSSIISHYTYSYSGRTSWSPFFSITMRLANVLSKLLTWGGKFLAIVNAIWAVTASMLQFADVYNNCYCNSSVLGKGAQHAYDIVVTDTLDLSITEAAWWGALALACSTSLGFVFLMSLLTDLVPT
;
A
#
# COMPACT_ATOMS: atom_id res chain seq x y z
N MET A 1 -4.56 29.33 -7.74
CA MET A 1 -4.17 29.20 -6.31
C MET A 1 -3.06 28.14 -6.04
N LYS A 2 -2.73 27.24 -6.97
CA LYS A 2 -1.84 26.09 -6.73
C LYS A 2 -0.32 26.32 -6.91
N ILE A 3 0.10 27.38 -7.62
CA ILE A 3 1.52 27.73 -7.81
C ILE A 3 2.02 28.71 -6.72
N ARG A 4 1.10 29.46 -6.09
CA ARG A 4 1.44 30.45 -5.07
C ARG A 4 1.99 29.83 -3.80
N LEU A 5 1.57 28.63 -3.39
CA LEU A 5 2.10 27.97 -2.18
C LEU A 5 3.56 27.51 -2.36
N PHE A 6 3.91 27.01 -3.54
CA PHE A 6 5.28 26.62 -3.88
C PHE A 6 6.20 27.84 -4.02
N LEU A 7 5.69 28.92 -4.63
CA LEU A 7 6.38 30.21 -4.67
C LEU A 7 6.47 30.89 -3.30
N LEU A 8 5.52 30.67 -2.39
CA LEU A 8 5.56 31.23 -1.02
C LEU A 8 6.58 30.50 -0.14
N LEU A 9 6.78 29.20 -0.30
CA LEU A 9 7.90 28.45 0.31
C LEU A 9 9.26 28.95 -0.21
N PHE A 10 9.38 29.19 -1.51
CA PHE A 10 10.61 29.78 -2.08
C PHE A 10 10.81 31.26 -1.73
N ALA A 11 9.73 32.04 -1.60
CA ALA A 11 9.80 33.47 -1.28
C ALA A 11 10.09 33.74 0.20
N SER A 12 9.64 32.87 1.11
CA SER A 12 9.95 32.95 2.55
C SER A 12 11.41 32.59 2.86
N LEU A 13 12.10 31.88 1.97
CA LEU A 13 13.54 31.58 2.09
C LEU A 13 14.46 32.72 1.58
N ARG A 14 13.94 33.76 0.91
CA ARG A 14 14.75 34.88 0.40
C ARG A 14 15.24 35.87 1.48
N GLY A 15 14.91 35.65 2.75
CA GLY A 15 15.30 36.52 3.87
C GLY A 15 16.58 36.11 4.61
N ALA A 16 17.19 34.96 4.30
CA ALA A 16 18.40 34.52 4.98
C ALA A 16 19.65 35.03 4.26
N TYR A 17 20.58 35.63 5.01
CA TYR A 17 21.93 35.93 4.52
C TYR A 17 22.55 34.63 4.00
N ALA A 18 22.90 34.61 2.72
CA ALA A 18 23.54 33.48 2.08
C ALA A 18 24.95 33.30 2.65
N VAL A 19 25.22 32.13 3.23
CA VAL A 19 26.53 31.79 3.82
C VAL A 19 27.26 30.83 2.89
N ASN A 20 28.51 31.13 2.53
CA ASN A 20 29.42 30.14 1.97
C ASN A 20 30.18 29.48 3.12
N PHE A 21 29.74 28.29 3.53
CA PHE A 21 30.31 27.56 4.66
C PHE A 21 31.77 27.19 4.45
N THR A 22 32.17 26.84 3.21
CA THR A 22 33.56 26.53 2.88
C THR A 22 34.43 27.77 3.09
N ASP A 23 34.05 28.92 2.52
CA ASP A 23 34.83 30.16 2.69
C ASP A 23 34.87 30.61 4.15
N CYS A 24 33.74 30.50 4.87
CA CYS A 24 33.66 30.82 6.28
C CYS A 24 34.64 29.97 7.11
N PHE A 25 34.64 28.65 6.90
CA PHE A 25 35.53 27.73 7.59
C PHE A 25 37.00 28.02 7.30
N MET A 26 37.34 28.25 6.02
CA MET A 26 38.72 28.54 5.61
C MET A 26 39.23 29.83 6.26
N ASN A 27 38.40 30.88 6.32
CA ASN A 27 38.73 32.13 6.99
C ASN A 27 38.93 31.95 8.50
N PHE A 28 38.04 31.18 9.15
CA PHE A 28 38.15 30.87 10.57
C PHE A 28 39.46 30.12 10.87
N ARG A 29 39.80 29.12 10.07
CA ARG A 29 41.03 28.33 10.23
C ARG A 29 42.30 29.17 10.05
N ILE A 30 42.31 30.09 9.08
CA ILE A 30 43.43 31.04 8.88
C ILE A 30 43.57 31.97 10.10
N HIS A 31 42.47 32.51 10.61
CA HIS A 31 42.48 33.41 11.77
C HIS A 31 42.92 32.69 13.06
N ALA A 32 42.43 31.46 13.28
CA ALA A 32 42.84 30.60 14.38
C ALA A 32 44.35 30.32 14.33
N ASN A 33 44.91 30.07 13.14
CA ASN A 33 46.35 29.85 12.98
C ASN A 33 47.18 31.09 13.29
N GLN A 34 46.72 32.28 12.88
CA GLN A 34 47.39 33.55 13.19
C GLN A 34 47.38 33.88 14.68
N THR A 35 46.31 33.53 15.38
CA THR A 35 46.12 33.82 16.81
C THR A 35 46.58 32.68 17.73
N LEU A 36 46.96 31.53 17.16
CA LEU A 36 47.25 30.28 17.88
C LEU A 36 46.13 29.89 18.86
N ASN A 37 44.88 30.12 18.44
CA ASN A 37 43.69 29.76 19.21
C ASN A 37 42.83 28.78 18.42
N ALA A 38 42.92 27.50 18.78
CA ALA A 38 42.18 26.40 18.16
C ALA A 38 40.77 26.23 18.76
N SER A 39 40.33 27.10 19.67
CA SER A 39 39.04 26.98 20.34
C SER A 39 37.90 26.86 19.34
N GLY A 40 37.20 25.72 19.38
CA GLY A 40 36.06 25.44 18.53
C GLY A 40 36.41 24.79 17.18
N LEU A 41 37.69 24.57 16.84
CA LEU A 41 38.11 23.69 15.74
C LEU A 41 38.09 22.23 16.17
N VAL A 42 37.70 21.34 15.26
CA VAL A 42 37.61 19.91 15.52
C VAL A 42 38.33 19.04 14.48
N ASP A 43 38.72 17.85 14.92
CA ASP A 43 39.14 16.73 14.08
C ASP A 43 37.93 16.00 13.45
N ALA A 44 38.20 14.96 12.65
CA ALA A 44 37.18 14.17 11.93
C ALA A 44 36.17 13.45 12.86
N HIS A 45 36.51 13.26 14.13
CA HIS A 45 35.67 12.60 15.12
C HIS A 45 34.94 13.61 16.03
N GLY A 46 35.15 14.91 15.82
CA GLY A 46 34.63 15.96 16.69
C GLY A 46 35.48 16.22 17.93
N GLY A 47 36.70 15.69 17.99
CA GLY A 47 37.67 15.97 19.04
C GLY A 47 38.26 17.37 18.91
N ASN A 48 38.53 18.03 20.03
CA ASN A 48 39.12 19.37 20.05
C ASN A 48 40.57 19.35 19.54
N ILE A 49 40.91 20.33 18.71
CA ILE A 49 42.27 20.54 18.20
C ILE A 49 43.10 21.32 19.23
N THR A 50 44.41 21.03 19.34
CA THR A 50 45.30 21.79 20.24
C THR A 50 45.80 23.09 19.60
N ASN A 51 46.31 24.01 20.41
CA ASN A 51 46.83 25.33 19.98
C ASN A 51 48.19 25.25 19.26
N ILE A 52 48.39 24.24 18.41
CA ILE A 52 49.59 24.02 17.63
C ILE A 52 49.25 24.30 16.16
N SER A 53 50.03 25.18 15.52
CA SER A 53 49.79 25.62 14.13
C SER A 53 49.60 24.45 13.13
N SER A 54 50.41 23.39 13.26
CA SER A 54 50.29 22.21 12.39
C SER A 54 48.95 21.47 12.55
N GLU A 55 48.41 21.40 13.76
CA GLU A 55 47.12 20.75 14.02
C GLU A 55 45.94 21.65 13.63
N ILE A 56 46.05 22.96 13.87
CA ILE A 56 45.05 23.95 13.43
C ILE A 56 44.84 23.87 11.91
N LEU A 57 45.92 23.73 11.14
CA LEU A 57 45.85 23.59 9.69
C LEU A 57 45.25 22.24 9.24
N GLN A 58 45.33 21.21 10.09
CA GLN A 58 44.72 19.89 9.87
C GLN A 58 43.26 19.81 10.33
N ALA A 59 42.73 20.85 10.99
CA ALA A 59 41.33 20.89 11.39
C ALA A 59 40.41 20.75 10.16
N VAL A 60 39.41 19.87 10.29
CA VAL A 60 38.46 19.51 9.24
C VAL A 60 37.08 20.12 9.45
N GLY A 61 36.83 20.64 10.66
CA GLY A 61 35.54 21.18 11.04
C GLY A 61 35.58 22.12 12.22
N PHE A 62 34.40 22.53 12.69
CA PHE A 62 34.23 23.29 13.91
C PHE A 62 33.07 22.76 14.77
N THR A 63 33.08 23.10 16.05
CA THR A 63 31.95 22.89 16.97
C THR A 63 30.72 23.70 16.53
N TYR A 64 29.52 23.29 16.94
CA TYR A 64 28.28 23.99 16.62
C TYR A 64 28.27 25.46 17.05
N ASP A 65 28.74 25.75 18.27
CA ASP A 65 28.82 27.12 18.79
C ASP A 65 29.81 27.98 17.99
N ALA A 66 30.95 27.39 17.58
CA ALA A 66 31.90 28.06 16.70
C ALA A 66 31.28 28.33 15.32
N CYS A 67 30.56 27.38 14.72
CA CYS A 67 29.83 27.58 13.47
C CYS A 67 28.90 28.79 13.54
N LEU A 68 28.06 28.86 14.58
CA LEU A 68 27.13 29.97 14.76
C LEU A 68 27.86 31.29 14.96
N SER A 69 28.96 31.30 15.71
CA SER A 69 29.71 32.53 15.98
C SER A 69 30.41 33.08 14.74
N GLN A 70 30.90 32.21 13.86
CA GLN A 70 31.70 32.60 12.69
C GLN A 70 30.87 32.75 11.43
N CYS A 71 29.95 31.82 11.20
CA CYS A 71 29.16 31.71 9.97
C CYS A 71 27.71 32.18 10.14
N GLY A 72 27.25 32.37 11.39
CA GLY A 72 25.88 32.77 11.68
C GLY A 72 24.86 31.64 11.55
N SER A 73 23.57 31.98 11.69
CA SER A 73 22.45 31.03 11.58
C SER A 73 21.87 30.92 10.18
N GLY A 74 22.56 31.46 9.16
CA GLY A 74 22.10 31.45 7.77
C GLY A 74 22.18 30.06 7.13
N THR A 75 21.50 29.90 6.00
CA THR A 75 21.59 28.71 5.16
C THR A 75 22.45 29.01 3.93
N GLN A 76 23.02 27.98 3.31
CA GLN A 76 23.65 28.13 2.00
C GLN A 76 22.63 28.64 0.97
N GLN A 77 23.10 29.41 -0.02
CA GLN A 77 22.21 30.01 -1.02
C GLN A 77 21.60 28.93 -1.94
N PRO A 78 20.27 28.81 -2.00
CA PRO A 78 19.63 27.90 -2.94
C PRO A 78 19.93 28.32 -4.38
N THR A 79 20.50 27.44 -5.19
CA THR A 79 20.68 27.68 -6.62
C THR A 79 19.61 26.92 -7.41
N TRP A 80 18.92 27.63 -8.32
CA TRP A 80 17.90 26.98 -9.16
C TRP A 80 18.48 25.86 -10.02
N ALA A 81 19.73 26.02 -10.47
CA ALA A 81 20.45 24.99 -11.22
C ALA A 81 20.55 23.67 -10.43
N ASN A 82 21.06 23.72 -9.18
CA ASN A 82 21.16 22.53 -8.34
C ASN A 82 19.77 21.94 -8.04
N THR A 83 18.81 22.75 -7.60
CA THR A 83 17.47 22.25 -7.24
C THR A 83 16.76 21.58 -8.42
N SER A 84 16.80 22.20 -9.61
CA SER A 84 16.13 21.63 -10.79
C SER A 84 16.80 20.34 -11.27
N GLN A 85 18.14 20.28 -11.20
CA GLN A 85 18.90 19.08 -11.53
C GLN A 85 18.58 17.93 -10.56
N GLN A 86 18.66 18.17 -9.24
CA GLN A 86 18.38 17.15 -8.23
C GLN A 86 16.91 16.68 -8.28
N PHE A 87 15.96 17.60 -8.46
CA PHE A 87 14.54 17.24 -8.63
C PHE A 87 14.32 16.34 -9.85
N SER A 88 14.91 16.70 -10.99
CA SER A 88 14.74 15.97 -12.25
C SER A 88 15.37 14.58 -12.19
N ALA A 89 16.48 14.42 -11.46
CA ALA A 89 17.19 13.17 -11.33
C ALA A 89 16.58 12.24 -10.27
N TRP A 90 16.22 12.75 -9.10
CA TRP A 90 15.90 11.93 -7.93
C TRP A 90 14.41 11.83 -7.58
N LEU A 91 13.54 12.72 -8.09
CA LEU A 91 12.13 12.75 -7.71
C LEU A 91 11.17 12.68 -8.88
N LEU A 92 11.42 13.44 -9.95
CA LEU A 92 10.55 13.50 -11.13
C LEU A 92 10.22 12.12 -11.74
N PRO A 93 11.17 11.17 -11.89
CA PRO A 93 10.89 9.85 -12.43
C PRO A 93 9.85 9.09 -11.60
N TYR A 94 9.94 9.18 -10.27
CA TYR A 94 8.99 8.53 -9.35
C TYR A 94 7.61 9.18 -9.40
N LEU A 95 7.54 10.52 -9.48
CA LEU A 95 6.26 11.21 -9.63
C LEU A 95 5.55 10.83 -10.94
N ALA A 96 6.30 10.64 -12.02
CA ALA A 96 5.75 10.12 -13.27
C ALA A 96 5.21 8.69 -13.10
N LEU A 97 5.91 7.84 -12.33
CA LEU A 97 5.52 6.45 -12.11
C LEU A 97 4.22 6.29 -11.31
N ILE A 98 3.84 7.27 -10.48
CA ILE A 98 2.52 7.30 -9.79
C ILE A 98 1.36 7.17 -10.78
N SER A 99 1.51 7.69 -12.00
CA SER A 99 0.48 7.58 -13.06
C SER A 99 0.21 6.14 -13.50
N GLN A 100 1.12 5.21 -13.20
CA GLN A 100 1.01 3.79 -13.54
C GLN A 100 0.32 2.98 -12.44
N LEU A 101 -0.05 3.60 -11.31
CA LEU A 101 -0.85 2.93 -10.29
C LEU A 101 -2.27 2.65 -10.81
N PRO A 102 -2.91 1.58 -10.30
CA PRO A 102 -4.27 1.24 -10.71
C PRO A 102 -5.29 2.28 -10.20
N PHE A 103 -5.91 2.98 -11.15
CA PHE A 103 -7.01 3.91 -10.91
C PHE A 103 -8.31 3.35 -11.50
N GLY A 104 -9.43 3.64 -10.85
CA GLY A 104 -10.73 3.11 -11.31
C GLY A 104 -11.93 3.54 -10.47
N ALA A 105 -11.76 4.49 -9.55
CA ALA A 105 -12.84 4.96 -8.72
C ALA A 105 -13.95 5.65 -9.52
N ARG A 106 -15.16 5.62 -8.96
CA ARG A 106 -16.34 6.32 -9.48
C ARG A 106 -16.11 7.83 -9.64
N HIS A 107 -15.39 8.45 -8.69
CA HIS A 107 -15.09 9.88 -8.72
C HIS A 107 -13.58 10.14 -8.85
N ARG A 108 -13.23 11.20 -9.60
CA ARG A 108 -11.82 11.56 -9.84
C ARG A 108 -11.06 11.92 -8.55
N VAL A 109 -11.75 12.48 -7.56
CA VAL A 109 -11.17 12.82 -6.25
C VAL A 109 -10.71 11.58 -5.48
N ASP A 110 -11.39 10.45 -5.65
CA ASP A 110 -11.04 9.20 -4.99
C ASP A 110 -9.79 8.57 -5.62
N ASN A 111 -9.62 8.72 -6.94
CA ASN A 111 -8.39 8.35 -7.63
C ASN A 111 -7.21 9.20 -7.13
N LEU A 112 -7.40 10.52 -6.99
CA LEU A 112 -6.38 11.39 -6.40
C LEU A 112 -6.05 10.97 -4.96
N MET A 113 -7.05 10.70 -4.14
CA MET A 113 -6.84 10.23 -2.76
C MET A 113 -6.11 8.88 -2.74
N SER A 114 -6.39 7.97 -3.69
CA SER A 114 -5.68 6.69 -3.78
C SER A 114 -4.18 6.86 -4.07
N ALA A 115 -3.82 7.82 -4.93
CA ALA A 115 -2.42 8.18 -5.18
C ALA A 115 -1.78 8.78 -3.92
N ILE A 116 -2.46 9.71 -3.24
CA ILE A 116 -1.96 10.33 -2.01
C ILE A 116 -1.78 9.30 -0.89
N LEU A 117 -2.73 8.37 -0.71
CA LEU A 117 -2.61 7.27 0.24
C LEU A 117 -1.41 6.37 -0.08
N THR A 118 -1.15 6.12 -1.37
CA THR A 118 -0.02 5.29 -1.80
C THR A 118 1.31 5.95 -1.43
N VAL A 119 1.46 7.24 -1.73
CA VAL A 119 2.66 8.01 -1.39
C VAL A 119 2.81 8.18 0.13
N GLY A 120 1.70 8.46 0.82
CA GLY A 120 1.67 8.71 2.26
C GLY A 120 1.85 7.43 3.10
N SER A 121 1.56 6.26 2.55
CA SER A 121 1.81 4.97 3.18
C SER A 121 2.09 3.87 2.13
N PRO A 122 3.36 3.66 1.78
CA PRO A 122 3.74 2.55 0.91
C PRO A 122 3.45 1.19 1.54
N VAL A 123 3.50 1.11 2.87
CA VAL A 123 3.12 -0.08 3.64
C VAL A 123 1.66 -0.45 3.35
N LEU A 124 0.74 0.51 3.34
CA LEU A 124 -0.66 0.25 3.00
C LEU A 124 -0.83 -0.24 1.57
N ALA A 125 -0.12 0.37 0.61
CA ALA A 125 -0.17 -0.03 -0.79
C ALA A 125 0.31 -1.48 -0.97
N GLY A 126 1.46 -1.82 -0.40
CA GLY A 126 1.98 -3.19 -0.44
C GLY A 126 1.10 -4.18 0.33
N TYR A 127 0.55 -3.78 1.49
CA TYR A 127 -0.34 -4.62 2.29
C TYR A 127 -1.59 -5.01 1.51
N SER A 128 -2.26 -4.04 0.90
CA SER A 128 -3.44 -4.27 0.09
C SER A 128 -3.15 -5.19 -1.10
N MET A 129 -1.95 -5.11 -1.66
CA MET A 129 -1.48 -5.97 -2.75
C MET A 129 -1.26 -7.42 -2.31
N ILE A 130 -0.41 -7.64 -1.31
CA ILE A 130 -0.13 -9.00 -0.82
C ILE A 130 -1.40 -9.65 -0.29
N LEU A 131 -2.29 -8.89 0.37
CA LEU A 131 -3.57 -9.40 0.83
C LEU A 131 -4.48 -9.84 -0.32
N THR A 132 -4.48 -9.12 -1.45
CA THR A 132 -5.21 -9.51 -2.68
C THR A 132 -4.73 -10.90 -3.16
N ILE A 133 -3.42 -11.10 -3.21
CA ILE A 133 -2.83 -12.39 -3.62
C ILE A 133 -3.20 -13.50 -2.65
N LEU A 134 -3.01 -13.28 -1.34
CA LEU A 134 -3.30 -14.28 -0.32
C LEU A 134 -4.80 -14.65 -0.30
N ASN A 135 -5.68 -13.69 -0.56
CA ASN A 135 -7.10 -13.91 -0.70
C ASN A 135 -7.45 -14.76 -1.93
N ALA A 136 -6.83 -14.48 -3.08
CA ALA A 136 -7.00 -15.26 -4.29
C ALA A 136 -6.53 -16.71 -4.11
N ARG A 137 -5.36 -16.90 -3.49
CA ARG A 137 -4.83 -18.24 -3.18
C ARG A 137 -5.71 -19.00 -2.20
N TRP A 138 -6.18 -18.32 -1.15
CA TRP A 138 -7.05 -18.94 -0.15
C TRP A 138 -8.33 -19.47 -0.79
N ILE A 139 -9.06 -18.63 -1.54
CA ILE A 139 -10.33 -19.07 -2.12
C ILE A 139 -10.13 -20.17 -3.16
N SER A 140 -9.10 -20.08 -3.99
CA SER A 140 -8.79 -21.13 -4.99
C SER A 140 -8.54 -22.48 -4.33
N ARG A 141 -7.73 -22.51 -3.26
CA ARG A 141 -7.48 -23.74 -2.48
C ARG A 141 -8.74 -24.30 -1.84
N GLN A 142 -9.64 -23.46 -1.35
CA GLN A 142 -10.91 -23.94 -0.78
C GLN A 142 -11.81 -24.62 -1.83
N PHE A 143 -11.72 -24.19 -3.09
CA PHE A 143 -12.50 -24.74 -4.20
C PHE A 143 -11.85 -25.98 -4.87
N GLU A 144 -10.59 -26.33 -4.58
CA GLU A 144 -9.92 -27.52 -5.16
C GLU A 144 -10.72 -28.81 -4.91
N ASN A 145 -11.40 -28.90 -3.76
CA ASN A 145 -12.20 -30.07 -3.39
C ASN A 145 -13.67 -30.00 -3.86
N VAL A 146 -14.08 -28.93 -4.54
CA VAL A 146 -15.46 -28.72 -5.01
C VAL A 146 -15.61 -29.33 -6.41
N SER A 147 -16.43 -30.36 -6.53
CA SER A 147 -16.78 -30.99 -7.81
C SER A 147 -18.25 -30.73 -8.15
N PHE A 148 -18.53 -29.50 -8.58
CA PHE A 148 -19.86 -29.08 -9.04
C PHE A 148 -19.71 -28.18 -10.29
N PRO A 149 -20.70 -28.14 -11.21
CA PRO A 149 -20.65 -27.30 -12.41
C PRO A 149 -20.31 -25.85 -12.08
N ASN A 150 -19.56 -25.19 -12.95
CA ASN A 150 -19.17 -23.78 -12.86
C ASN A 150 -18.30 -23.35 -11.66
N SER A 151 -17.89 -24.27 -10.79
CA SER A 151 -17.02 -24.00 -9.64
C SER A 151 -15.73 -23.24 -10.01
N LYS A 152 -15.08 -23.57 -11.12
CA LYS A 152 -13.89 -22.85 -11.62
C LYS A 152 -14.19 -21.39 -11.99
N TYR A 153 -15.30 -21.16 -12.69
CA TYR A 153 -15.73 -19.81 -13.03
C TYR A 153 -16.11 -19.00 -11.78
N ALA A 154 -16.74 -19.65 -10.79
CA ALA A 154 -17.05 -19.00 -9.51
C ALA A 154 -15.79 -18.48 -8.80
N VAL A 155 -14.71 -19.27 -8.75
CA VAL A 155 -13.41 -18.83 -8.22
C VAL A 155 -12.90 -17.61 -8.99
N ARG A 156 -12.89 -17.68 -10.32
CA ARG A 156 -12.41 -16.59 -11.20
C ARG A 156 -13.19 -15.29 -11.00
N ILE A 157 -14.51 -15.37 -10.85
CA ILE A 157 -15.39 -14.22 -10.58
C ILE A 157 -15.11 -13.66 -9.19
N LEU A 158 -15.04 -14.50 -8.15
CA LEU A 158 -14.75 -14.06 -6.78
C LEU A 158 -13.40 -13.34 -6.68
N ILE A 159 -12.38 -13.85 -7.36
CA ILE A 159 -11.05 -13.21 -7.45
C ILE A 159 -11.15 -11.87 -8.17
N SER A 160 -11.84 -11.82 -9.31
CA SER A 160 -12.02 -10.59 -10.09
C SER A 160 -12.77 -9.51 -9.31
N LEU A 161 -13.73 -9.88 -8.47
CA LEU A 161 -14.54 -8.95 -7.69
C LEU A 161 -13.90 -8.52 -6.35
N GLN A 162 -12.66 -8.92 -6.04
CA GLN A 162 -11.96 -8.53 -4.81
C GLN A 162 -11.87 -7.02 -4.57
N GLN A 163 -11.80 -6.23 -5.65
CA GLN A 163 -11.70 -4.77 -5.55
C GLN A 163 -13.05 -4.06 -5.54
N THR A 164 -14.15 -4.80 -5.42
CA THR A 164 -15.51 -4.27 -5.36
C THR A 164 -16.17 -4.57 -4.02
N PRO A 165 -17.19 -3.80 -3.59
CA PRO A 165 -17.93 -4.10 -2.38
C PRO A 165 -18.88 -5.30 -2.61
N LEU A 166 -18.31 -6.50 -2.76
CA LEU A 166 -19.04 -7.74 -3.05
C LEU A 166 -20.04 -8.07 -1.93
N LYS A 167 -21.32 -8.12 -2.29
CA LYS A 167 -22.41 -8.56 -1.42
C LYS A 167 -23.08 -9.80 -2.01
N ILE A 168 -23.49 -10.70 -1.12
CA ILE A 168 -24.13 -11.96 -1.47
C ILE A 168 -25.47 -12.03 -0.73
N THR A 169 -26.55 -12.30 -1.46
CA THR A 169 -27.88 -12.49 -0.87
C THR A 169 -28.36 -13.92 -1.03
N ASN A 170 -28.90 -14.48 0.05
CA ASN A 170 -29.56 -15.79 0.07
C ASN A 170 -31.10 -15.66 0.10
N GLU A 171 -31.62 -14.44 0.04
CA GLU A 171 -33.06 -14.18 -0.04
C GLU A 171 -33.66 -14.83 -1.29
N ASP A 172 -34.92 -15.27 -1.19
CA ASP A 172 -35.71 -15.82 -2.29
C ASP A 172 -35.01 -16.93 -3.10
N SER A 173 -34.10 -17.68 -2.46
CA SER A 173 -33.28 -18.72 -3.09
C SER A 173 -32.38 -18.22 -4.23
N LEU A 174 -32.07 -16.92 -4.29
CA LEU A 174 -31.28 -16.28 -5.36
C LEU A 174 -29.92 -16.96 -5.57
N LEU A 175 -29.06 -16.98 -4.54
CA LEU A 175 -27.74 -17.61 -4.64
C LEU A 175 -27.82 -19.11 -4.95
N SER A 176 -28.73 -19.82 -4.27
CA SER A 176 -28.88 -21.25 -4.47
C SER A 176 -29.35 -21.58 -5.89
N SER A 177 -30.26 -20.79 -6.45
CA SER A 177 -30.73 -20.90 -7.83
C SER A 177 -29.62 -20.60 -8.83
N LEU A 178 -28.83 -19.55 -8.59
CA LEU A 178 -27.69 -19.19 -9.45
C LEU A 178 -26.66 -20.33 -9.56
N ILE A 179 -26.42 -21.03 -8.45
CA ILE A 179 -25.46 -22.14 -8.38
C ILE A 179 -26.05 -23.42 -8.98
N VAL A 180 -27.29 -23.77 -8.62
CA VAL A 180 -27.86 -25.09 -8.87
C VAL A 180 -28.53 -25.19 -10.22
N LEU A 181 -29.34 -24.21 -10.63
CA LEU A 181 -30.19 -24.36 -11.81
C LEU A 181 -29.39 -24.47 -13.11
N PRO A 182 -29.70 -25.42 -14.01
CA PRO A 182 -29.01 -25.56 -15.30
C PRO A 182 -29.20 -24.36 -16.23
N GLU A 183 -30.30 -23.62 -16.11
CA GLU A 183 -30.55 -22.39 -16.87
C GLU A 183 -29.48 -21.31 -16.64
N ASN A 184 -28.74 -21.39 -15.53
CA ASN A 184 -27.66 -20.48 -15.17
C ASN A 184 -26.27 -20.97 -15.62
N ASP A 185 -26.14 -22.11 -16.30
CA ASP A 185 -24.82 -22.63 -16.70
C ASP A 185 -24.06 -21.69 -17.65
N ASP A 186 -24.79 -20.99 -18.52
CA ASP A 186 -24.24 -19.98 -19.42
C ASP A 186 -23.85 -18.67 -18.71
N TRP A 187 -24.42 -18.40 -17.53
CA TRP A 187 -24.19 -17.15 -16.80
C TRP A 187 -22.73 -17.04 -16.36
N TRP A 188 -22.21 -18.11 -15.76
CA TRP A 188 -20.88 -18.18 -15.16
C TRP A 188 -19.71 -17.91 -16.13
N PRO A 189 -19.60 -18.58 -17.30
CA PRO A 189 -18.55 -18.26 -18.26
C PRO A 189 -18.69 -16.84 -18.82
N LYS A 190 -19.92 -16.38 -19.11
CA LYS A 190 -20.14 -15.04 -19.68
C LYS A 190 -19.70 -13.91 -18.75
N ILE A 191 -20.07 -13.97 -17.46
CA ILE A 191 -19.59 -12.96 -16.50
C ILE A 191 -18.09 -13.06 -16.28
N ALA A 192 -17.52 -14.28 -16.25
CA ALA A 192 -16.08 -14.46 -16.14
C ALA A 192 -15.36 -13.79 -17.32
N ASP A 193 -15.88 -13.93 -18.54
CA ASP A 193 -15.35 -13.29 -19.75
C ASP A 193 -15.54 -11.77 -19.73
N PHE A 194 -16.68 -11.26 -19.25
CA PHE A 194 -16.91 -9.81 -19.11
C PHE A 194 -15.96 -9.16 -18.09
N LEU A 195 -15.60 -9.90 -17.03
CA LEU A 195 -14.63 -9.47 -16.03
C LEU A 195 -13.18 -9.73 -16.46
N ASP A 196 -12.96 -10.55 -17.49
CA ASP A 196 -11.64 -10.89 -18.00
C ASP A 196 -11.06 -9.81 -18.91
N TYR A 197 -10.81 -8.65 -18.33
CA TYR A 197 -10.10 -7.58 -19.01
C TYR A 197 -8.73 -7.36 -18.41
N THR A 198 -7.71 -7.47 -19.24
CA THR A 198 -6.35 -7.26 -18.80
C THR A 198 -6.05 -5.76 -18.72
N LEU A 199 -5.76 -5.28 -17.52
CA LEU A 199 -5.10 -3.99 -17.26
C LEU A 199 -3.56 -4.18 -17.28
N THR A 200 -3.08 -5.28 -17.87
CA THR A 200 -1.68 -5.72 -17.82
C THR A 200 -0.76 -4.87 -18.68
N TRP A 201 0.52 -4.87 -18.31
CA TRP A 201 1.70 -4.44 -19.09
C TRP A 201 1.40 -3.79 -20.44
N SER A 202 1.02 -2.51 -20.42
CA SER A 202 1.08 -1.73 -21.65
C SER A 202 2.57 -1.50 -21.99
N ILE A 203 2.90 -1.41 -23.30
CA ILE A 203 4.25 -1.04 -23.73
C ILE A 203 4.68 0.26 -23.05
N ALA A 204 3.74 1.21 -22.87
CA ALA A 204 3.97 2.45 -22.16
C ALA A 204 4.38 2.22 -20.69
N SER A 205 3.64 1.39 -19.94
CA SER A 205 3.94 1.06 -18.55
C SER A 205 5.30 0.37 -18.41
N ALA A 206 5.61 -0.58 -19.30
CA ALA A 206 6.89 -1.27 -19.34
C ALA A 206 8.05 -0.30 -19.58
N THR A 207 7.89 0.57 -20.57
CA THR A 207 8.87 1.57 -20.96
C THR A 207 9.08 2.60 -19.85
N SER A 208 8.02 3.06 -19.17
CA SER A 208 8.13 3.96 -18.02
C SER A 208 8.91 3.34 -16.87
N ILE A 209 8.64 2.09 -16.50
CA ILE A 209 9.39 1.39 -15.43
C ILE A 209 10.86 1.24 -15.82
N ALA A 210 11.14 0.83 -17.06
CA ALA A 210 12.50 0.70 -17.57
C ALA A 210 13.25 2.04 -17.50
N TRP A 211 12.64 3.14 -17.96
CA TRP A 211 13.27 4.46 -17.90
C TRP A 211 13.51 4.96 -16.49
N VAL A 212 12.57 4.76 -15.57
CA VAL A 212 12.75 5.12 -14.16
C VAL A 212 13.91 4.33 -13.55
N THR A 213 14.01 3.03 -13.87
CA THR A 213 15.09 2.16 -13.38
C THR A 213 16.45 2.59 -13.95
N VAL A 214 16.54 2.84 -15.26
CA VAL A 214 17.76 3.33 -15.91
C VAL A 214 18.17 4.69 -15.34
N ALA A 215 17.22 5.63 -15.20
CA ALA A 215 17.49 6.94 -14.63
C ALA A 215 18.02 6.84 -13.19
N TYR A 216 17.42 5.99 -12.35
CA TYR A 216 17.91 5.74 -11.00
C TYR A 216 19.35 5.19 -11.02
N LEU A 217 19.62 4.14 -11.80
CA LEU A 217 20.96 3.53 -11.88
C LEU A 217 22.02 4.52 -12.35
N LEU A 218 21.75 5.28 -13.42
CA LEU A 218 22.67 6.30 -13.92
C LEU A 218 22.94 7.40 -12.89
N THR A 219 21.90 7.83 -12.18
CA THR A 219 22.01 8.89 -11.17
C THR A 219 22.82 8.41 -9.95
N VAL A 220 22.57 7.17 -9.50
CA VAL A 220 23.32 6.56 -8.39
C VAL A 220 24.78 6.34 -8.76
N VAL A 221 25.07 5.80 -9.95
CA VAL A 221 26.46 5.65 -10.43
C VAL A 221 27.15 7.01 -10.48
N GLY A 222 26.48 8.04 -11.00
CA GLY A 222 27.00 9.41 -11.01
C GLY A 222 27.33 9.92 -9.60
N SER A 223 26.47 9.66 -8.61
CA SER A 223 26.74 10.06 -7.22
C SER A 223 27.90 9.30 -6.57
N LEU A 224 28.11 8.02 -6.92
CA LEU A 224 29.17 7.19 -6.36
C LEU A 224 30.55 7.49 -6.98
N MET A 225 30.59 7.94 -8.25
CA MET A 225 31.84 8.25 -8.93
C MET A 225 32.52 9.52 -8.41
N ASP A 226 31.76 10.44 -7.81
CA ASP A 226 32.29 11.67 -7.20
C ASP A 226 31.55 11.95 -5.89
N VAL A 227 31.86 11.16 -4.86
CA VAL A 227 31.23 11.28 -3.54
C VAL A 227 31.46 12.68 -2.98
N ASN A 228 32.67 13.23 -3.12
CA ASN A 228 33.08 14.51 -2.55
C ASN A 228 32.26 15.69 -3.10
N ALA A 229 32.01 15.74 -4.41
CA ALA A 229 31.18 16.79 -5.01
C ALA A 229 29.69 16.70 -4.63
N ASN A 230 29.23 15.53 -4.15
CA ASN A 230 27.81 15.27 -3.91
C ASN A 230 27.40 15.27 -2.42
N LEU A 231 28.34 15.34 -1.47
CA LEU A 231 28.07 15.23 -0.02
C LEU A 231 26.91 16.10 0.48
N ASN A 232 26.89 17.37 0.07
CA ASN A 232 25.99 18.36 0.65
C ASN A 232 24.63 18.48 -0.07
N SER A 233 24.52 18.14 -1.37
CA SER A 233 23.23 18.22 -2.08
C SER A 233 22.73 16.89 -2.62
N SER A 234 23.40 15.77 -2.31
CA SER A 234 23.06 14.45 -2.84
C SER A 234 21.59 14.11 -2.59
N GLY A 235 20.82 14.00 -3.66
CA GLY A 235 19.46 13.48 -3.65
C GLY A 235 19.38 11.96 -3.51
N GLN A 236 20.50 11.25 -3.29
CA GLN A 236 20.53 9.79 -3.20
C GLN A 236 19.67 9.24 -2.05
N GLY A 237 19.64 9.95 -0.90
CA GLY A 237 18.72 9.63 0.18
C GLY A 237 17.27 9.66 -0.30
N ALA A 238 16.88 10.72 -1.01
CA ALA A 238 15.53 10.86 -1.55
C ALA A 238 15.25 9.74 -2.57
N GLY A 239 16.15 9.52 -3.52
CA GLY A 239 16.05 8.43 -4.49
C GLY A 239 15.87 7.05 -3.85
N SER A 240 16.57 6.79 -2.75
CA SER A 240 16.47 5.53 -2.01
C SER A 240 15.13 5.39 -1.29
N VAL A 241 14.61 6.47 -0.66
CA VAL A 241 13.27 6.47 -0.07
C VAL A 241 12.22 6.12 -1.12
N TRP A 242 12.27 6.71 -2.31
CA TRP A 242 11.23 6.51 -3.33
C TRP A 242 11.33 5.18 -4.09
N LEU A 243 12.41 4.41 -3.89
CA LEU A 243 12.65 3.15 -4.62
C LEU A 243 11.52 2.12 -4.43
N TRP A 244 10.78 2.16 -3.33
CA TRP A 244 9.64 1.25 -3.06
C TRP A 244 8.55 1.34 -4.14
N LEU A 245 8.44 2.46 -4.87
CA LEU A 245 7.37 2.65 -5.83
C LEU A 245 7.48 1.70 -7.02
N ILE A 246 8.72 1.36 -7.44
CA ILE A 246 8.99 0.43 -8.53
C ILE A 246 8.36 -0.96 -8.26
N PRO A 247 8.69 -1.67 -7.16
CA PRO A 247 8.09 -2.97 -6.86
C PRO A 247 6.57 -2.90 -6.67
N ILE A 248 6.03 -1.82 -6.09
CA ILE A 248 4.57 -1.66 -5.94
C ILE A 248 3.88 -1.54 -7.30
N VAL A 249 4.42 -0.74 -8.22
CA VAL A 249 3.84 -0.57 -9.57
C VAL A 249 3.97 -1.87 -10.37
N ILE A 250 5.13 -2.52 -10.35
CA ILE A 250 5.32 -3.83 -10.99
C ILE A 250 4.29 -4.83 -10.45
N GLY A 251 4.09 -4.89 -9.13
CA GLY A 251 3.14 -5.82 -8.54
C GLY A 251 1.69 -5.55 -8.91
N TRP A 252 1.25 -4.30 -8.95
CA TRP A 252 -0.09 -4.00 -9.43
C TRP A 252 -0.29 -4.31 -10.91
N LEU A 253 0.72 -4.11 -11.76
CA LEU A 253 0.65 -4.48 -13.17
C LEU A 253 0.64 -6.00 -13.39
N GLN A 254 1.37 -6.77 -12.57
CA GLN A 254 1.32 -8.23 -12.60
C GLN A 254 -0.05 -8.76 -12.16
N LEU A 255 -0.63 -8.18 -11.10
CA LEU A 255 -1.95 -8.61 -10.62
C LEU A 255 -3.11 -8.16 -11.50
N SER A 256 -2.97 -7.02 -12.18
CA SER A 256 -4.03 -6.43 -13.02
C SER A 256 -5.40 -6.41 -12.32
N PRO A 257 -5.51 -5.77 -11.14
CA PRO A 257 -6.75 -5.77 -10.36
C PRO A 257 -7.91 -5.18 -11.16
N LYS A 258 -9.09 -5.82 -11.11
CA LYS A 258 -10.30 -5.29 -11.74
C LYS A 258 -10.88 -4.19 -10.84
N CYS A 259 -10.49 -2.94 -11.08
CA CYS A 259 -10.91 -1.80 -10.26
C CYS A 259 -11.70 -0.72 -11.01
N ASP A 260 -11.91 -0.85 -12.33
CA ASP A 260 -12.71 0.13 -13.09
C ASP A 260 -14.19 0.00 -12.73
N TYR A 261 -14.69 0.96 -11.94
CA TYR A 261 -16.08 0.96 -11.47
C TYR A 261 -17.08 0.86 -12.62
N VAL A 262 -16.93 1.68 -13.67
CA VAL A 262 -17.90 1.73 -14.78
C VAL A 262 -17.92 0.42 -15.55
N ARG A 263 -16.74 -0.15 -15.81
CA ARG A 263 -16.62 -1.40 -16.55
C ARG A 263 -17.19 -2.58 -15.76
N ILE A 264 -16.92 -2.66 -14.46
CA ILE A 264 -17.42 -3.75 -13.63
C ILE A 264 -18.92 -3.63 -13.41
N THR A 265 -19.44 -2.42 -13.15
CA THR A 265 -20.90 -2.19 -13.04
C THR A 265 -21.61 -2.64 -14.31
N ARG A 266 -21.12 -2.24 -15.49
CA ARG A 266 -21.71 -2.69 -16.76
C ARG A 266 -21.62 -4.20 -16.96
N ALA A 267 -20.51 -4.83 -16.56
CA ALA A 267 -20.36 -6.28 -16.63
C ALA A 267 -21.38 -7.00 -15.75
N MET A 268 -21.60 -6.51 -14.52
CA MET A 268 -22.58 -7.05 -13.58
C MET A 268 -24.01 -6.83 -14.10
N GLU A 269 -24.37 -5.62 -14.54
CA GLU A 269 -25.70 -5.31 -15.12
C GLU A 269 -26.05 -6.23 -16.30
N ASN A 270 -25.08 -6.47 -17.19
CA ASN A 270 -25.27 -7.37 -18.34
C ASN A 270 -25.50 -8.83 -17.90
N ALA A 271 -24.75 -9.30 -16.91
CA ALA A 271 -24.90 -10.66 -16.41
C ALA A 271 -26.20 -10.83 -15.59
N ASP A 272 -26.60 -9.81 -14.87
CA ASP A 272 -27.81 -9.79 -14.05
C ASP A 272 -29.10 -9.97 -14.88
N ALA A 273 -29.10 -9.54 -16.14
CA ALA A 273 -30.20 -9.77 -17.07
C ALA A 273 -30.36 -11.23 -17.52
N MET A 274 -29.36 -12.08 -17.25
CA MET A 274 -29.32 -13.48 -17.69
C MET A 274 -29.60 -14.49 -16.59
N ALA A 275 -29.65 -14.05 -15.32
CA ALA A 275 -29.81 -14.93 -14.18
C ALA A 275 -31.27 -15.43 -14.04
N PHE A 276 -31.42 -16.70 -13.68
CA PHE A 276 -32.70 -17.36 -13.42
C PHE A 276 -32.82 -17.79 -11.96
N VAL A 277 -34.06 -17.81 -11.45
CA VAL A 277 -34.41 -18.12 -10.07
C VAL A 277 -35.54 -19.14 -10.05
N ALA A 278 -35.46 -20.11 -9.14
CA ALA A 278 -36.55 -21.05 -8.92
C ALA A 278 -37.70 -20.32 -8.21
N THR A 279 -38.92 -20.51 -8.70
CA THR A 279 -40.15 -20.03 -8.04
C THR A 279 -41.15 -21.17 -7.89
N HIS A 280 -42.19 -20.96 -7.09
CA HIS A 280 -43.28 -21.95 -6.97
C HIS A 280 -44.04 -22.18 -8.29
N HIS A 281 -43.91 -21.27 -9.25
CA HIS A 281 -44.54 -21.34 -10.58
C HIS A 281 -43.58 -21.81 -11.69
N GLY A 282 -42.36 -22.23 -11.33
CA GLY A 282 -41.31 -22.63 -12.28
C GLY A 282 -40.10 -21.71 -12.23
N VAL A 283 -39.19 -21.90 -13.18
CA VAL A 283 -37.97 -21.08 -13.29
C VAL A 283 -38.31 -19.79 -14.02
N MET A 284 -37.95 -18.64 -13.43
CA MET A 284 -38.18 -17.31 -14.00
C MET A 284 -36.90 -16.48 -14.00
N ARG A 285 -36.82 -15.41 -14.79
CA ARG A 285 -35.66 -14.51 -14.77
C ARG A 285 -35.64 -13.71 -13.45
N ALA A 286 -34.46 -13.54 -12.87
CA ALA A 286 -34.27 -12.77 -11.65
C ALA A 286 -34.72 -11.31 -11.82
N SER A 287 -34.53 -10.75 -13.03
CA SER A 287 -34.92 -9.38 -13.39
C SER A 287 -36.40 -9.11 -13.30
N ASP A 288 -37.23 -10.14 -13.51
CA ASP A 288 -38.69 -9.99 -13.60
C ASP A 288 -39.34 -10.03 -12.22
N LEU A 289 -38.60 -10.53 -11.21
CA LEU A 289 -39.06 -10.69 -9.83
C LEU A 289 -38.69 -9.51 -8.94
N SER A 290 -37.46 -9.01 -9.05
CA SER A 290 -36.91 -7.99 -8.15
C SER A 290 -35.71 -7.30 -8.78
N GLU A 291 -35.26 -6.20 -8.19
CA GLU A 291 -33.95 -5.59 -8.48
C GLU A 291 -32.80 -6.31 -7.74
N LYS A 292 -33.12 -7.15 -6.73
CA LYS A 292 -32.11 -7.89 -5.97
C LYS A 292 -31.44 -8.98 -6.80
N ARG A 293 -30.13 -9.17 -6.59
CA ARG A 293 -29.30 -10.15 -7.31
C ARG A 293 -28.48 -10.96 -6.33
N ALA A 294 -28.28 -12.25 -6.67
CA ALA A 294 -27.52 -13.19 -5.85
C ALA A 294 -26.11 -12.68 -5.51
N ILE A 295 -25.44 -12.09 -6.50
CA ILE A 295 -24.13 -11.46 -6.39
C ILE A 295 -24.29 -10.01 -6.82
N SER A 296 -24.01 -9.06 -5.93
CA SER A 296 -24.10 -7.64 -6.23
C SER A 296 -22.85 -6.88 -5.79
N ILE A 297 -22.62 -5.75 -6.46
CA ILE A 297 -21.50 -4.84 -6.19
C ILE A 297 -21.98 -3.42 -5.86
N ASP A 298 -23.30 -3.22 -5.78
CA ASP A 298 -23.89 -1.91 -5.49
C ASP A 298 -24.40 -1.87 -4.05
N SER A 299 -24.24 -0.71 -3.40
CA SER A 299 -24.62 -0.49 -2.00
C SER A 299 -26.06 0.02 -1.88
N THR A 300 -26.90 -0.15 -2.91
CA THR A 300 -28.25 0.41 -2.97
C THR A 300 -29.19 -0.18 -1.92
N SER A 301 -28.98 -1.42 -1.49
CA SER A 301 -29.84 -2.09 -0.50
C SER A 301 -29.29 -2.08 0.93
N GLU A 302 -27.97 -2.05 1.12
CA GLU A 302 -27.33 -2.11 2.45
C GLU A 302 -26.13 -1.15 2.54
N GLN A 303 -26.11 -0.33 3.60
CA GLN A 303 -24.99 0.56 3.86
C GLN A 303 -23.71 -0.24 4.18
N PRO A 304 -22.55 0.13 3.61
CA PRO A 304 -21.29 -0.54 3.91
C PRO A 304 -20.85 -0.29 5.36
N SER A 305 -19.98 -1.14 5.91
CA SER A 305 -19.46 -0.94 7.26
C SER A 305 -18.52 0.27 7.33
N SER A 306 -17.80 0.53 6.24
CA SER A 306 -16.96 1.70 6.02
C SER A 306 -17.23 2.34 4.65
N PRO A 307 -17.22 3.69 4.52
CA PRO A 307 -17.29 4.36 3.22
C PRO A 307 -16.22 3.88 2.22
N ASP A 308 -15.07 3.45 2.72
CA ASP A 308 -13.93 3.02 1.90
C ASP A 308 -14.14 1.67 1.22
N GLU A 309 -15.11 0.87 1.67
CA GLU A 309 -15.49 -0.36 0.98
C GLU A 309 -15.95 -0.10 -0.45
N ASN A 310 -16.65 1.02 -0.67
CA ASN A 310 -17.20 1.38 -1.98
C ASN A 310 -16.16 1.89 -2.98
N LEU A 311 -14.91 2.13 -2.53
CA LEU A 311 -13.88 2.74 -3.35
C LEU A 311 -13.06 1.68 -4.08
N THR A 312 -13.31 1.47 -5.36
CA THR A 312 -12.68 0.40 -6.14
C THR A 312 -11.15 0.40 -6.28
N PRO A 313 -10.39 1.52 -6.10
CA PRO A 313 -8.94 1.46 -6.19
C PRO A 313 -8.33 0.44 -5.22
N PRO A 314 -7.31 -0.33 -5.64
CA PRO A 314 -6.81 -1.47 -4.86
C PRO A 314 -6.22 -1.11 -3.50
N ILE A 315 -5.73 0.12 -3.33
CA ILE A 315 -5.22 0.56 -2.02
C ILE A 315 -6.28 0.47 -0.91
N TYR A 316 -7.57 0.61 -1.24
CA TYR A 316 -8.69 0.49 -0.31
C TYR A 316 -9.06 -0.96 0.04
N ASN A 317 -8.35 -1.96 -0.49
CA ASN A 317 -8.60 -3.37 -0.16
C ASN A 317 -8.48 -3.65 1.34
N TYR A 318 -7.73 -2.82 2.10
CA TYR A 318 -7.70 -2.88 3.56
C TYR A 318 -9.10 -2.82 4.22
N ALA A 319 -10.05 -2.11 3.60
CA ALA A 319 -11.43 -2.00 4.06
C ALA A 319 -12.34 -3.13 3.55
N ARG A 320 -12.03 -3.70 2.37
CA ARG A 320 -12.85 -4.73 1.71
C ARG A 320 -12.48 -6.16 2.05
N ALA A 321 -11.23 -6.43 2.41
CA ALA A 321 -10.72 -7.80 2.49
C ALA A 321 -11.54 -8.70 3.43
N ILE A 322 -12.03 -8.14 4.55
CA ILE A 322 -12.85 -8.86 5.52
C ILE A 322 -14.27 -9.15 4.98
N PRO A 323 -15.08 -8.13 4.58
CA PRO A 323 -16.40 -8.39 4.03
C PRO A 323 -16.35 -9.22 2.75
N TRP A 324 -15.37 -9.00 1.85
CA TRP A 324 -15.19 -9.84 0.67
C TRP A 324 -14.90 -11.30 1.05
N SER A 325 -14.01 -11.56 2.01
CA SER A 325 -13.67 -12.93 2.41
C SER A 325 -14.89 -13.67 2.97
N ARG A 326 -15.76 -12.95 3.67
CA ARG A 326 -17.03 -13.50 4.17
C ARG A 326 -17.98 -13.82 3.03
N SER A 327 -18.21 -12.88 2.11
CA SER A 327 -19.02 -13.09 0.91
C SER A 327 -18.51 -14.28 0.07
N ALA A 328 -17.19 -14.40 -0.11
CA ALA A 328 -16.58 -15.53 -0.81
C ALA A 328 -16.80 -16.88 -0.08
N GLU A 329 -16.77 -16.89 1.25
CA GLU A 329 -17.06 -18.07 2.07
C GLU A 329 -18.54 -18.50 1.95
N ASP A 330 -19.47 -17.56 1.77
CA ASP A 330 -20.90 -17.87 1.55
C ASP A 330 -21.09 -18.64 0.23
N VAL A 331 -20.48 -18.15 -0.84
CA VAL A 331 -20.52 -18.80 -2.15
C VAL A 331 -19.83 -20.16 -2.09
N LEU A 332 -18.65 -20.24 -1.47
CA LEU A 332 -17.91 -21.49 -1.25
C LEU A 332 -18.78 -22.53 -0.53
N ASN A 333 -19.40 -22.16 0.60
CA ASN A 333 -20.21 -23.09 1.39
C ASN A 333 -21.38 -23.63 0.57
N ALA A 334 -22.06 -22.79 -0.20
CA ALA A 334 -23.15 -23.21 -1.07
C ALA A 334 -22.68 -24.20 -2.14
N PHE A 335 -21.55 -23.93 -2.80
CA PHE A 335 -20.92 -24.83 -3.75
C PHE A 335 -20.46 -26.16 -3.12
N GLN A 336 -19.88 -26.12 -1.92
CA GLN A 336 -19.46 -27.31 -1.19
C GLN A 336 -20.67 -28.20 -0.83
N MET A 337 -21.77 -27.62 -0.39
CA MET A 337 -22.99 -28.37 -0.11
C MET A 337 -23.58 -28.98 -1.39
N ALA A 338 -23.66 -28.21 -2.47
CA ALA A 338 -24.11 -28.71 -3.77
C ALA A 338 -23.22 -29.87 -4.29
N SER A 339 -21.90 -29.74 -4.13
CA SER A 339 -20.92 -30.77 -4.48
C SER A 339 -21.03 -32.02 -3.60
N ASN A 340 -21.32 -31.88 -2.31
CA ASN A 340 -21.46 -33.03 -1.42
C ASN A 340 -22.74 -33.81 -1.72
N ASN A 341 -23.85 -33.10 -1.96
CA ASN A 341 -25.12 -33.73 -2.32
C ASN A 341 -25.03 -34.45 -3.67
N SER A 342 -24.32 -33.88 -4.65
CA SER A 342 -24.12 -34.53 -5.95
C SER A 342 -23.27 -35.80 -5.85
N ARG A 343 -22.19 -35.77 -5.05
CA ARG A 343 -21.35 -36.96 -4.76
C ARG A 343 -22.13 -38.07 -4.06
N MET A 344 -23.12 -37.73 -3.25
CA MET A 344 -24.03 -38.68 -2.60
C MET A 344 -25.18 -39.12 -3.50
N HIS A 345 -25.19 -38.73 -4.79
CA HIS A 345 -26.26 -39.02 -5.74
C HIS A 345 -27.63 -38.61 -5.21
N ARG A 346 -27.74 -37.42 -4.61
CA ARG A 346 -29.01 -36.85 -4.16
C ARG A 346 -29.47 -35.80 -5.17
N PRO A 347 -30.63 -35.96 -5.82
CA PRO A 347 -31.16 -34.91 -6.69
C PRO A 347 -31.72 -33.75 -5.86
N VAL A 348 -31.87 -32.59 -6.49
CA VAL A 348 -32.41 -31.38 -5.85
C VAL A 348 -33.89 -31.57 -5.51
N ARG A 349 -34.70 -32.02 -6.47
CA ARG A 349 -36.11 -32.33 -6.25
C ARG A 349 -36.26 -33.52 -5.30
N MET A 350 -37.07 -33.36 -4.26
CA MET A 350 -37.28 -34.43 -3.28
C MET A 350 -38.10 -35.57 -3.88
N GLY A 351 -37.66 -36.81 -3.63
CA GLY A 351 -38.33 -38.01 -4.11
C GLY A 351 -37.91 -38.48 -5.51
N ASP A 352 -37.17 -37.66 -6.25
CA ASP A 352 -36.60 -38.07 -7.54
C ASP A 352 -35.43 -39.06 -7.32
N ILE A 353 -35.21 -39.91 -8.32
CA ILE A 353 -34.06 -40.82 -8.37
C ILE A 353 -32.94 -40.13 -9.15
N TRP A 354 -31.72 -40.19 -8.62
CA TRP A 354 -30.55 -39.67 -9.31
C TRP A 354 -30.35 -40.34 -10.67
N LYS A 355 -30.44 -39.53 -11.73
CA LYS A 355 -30.20 -40.01 -13.08
C LYS A 355 -28.70 -40.12 -13.36
N ASN A 356 -28.31 -41.16 -14.08
CA ASN A 356 -26.94 -41.46 -14.49
C ASN A 356 -25.96 -41.82 -13.36
N ALA A 357 -26.44 -42.58 -12.35
CA ALA A 357 -25.61 -43.07 -11.23
C ALA A 357 -24.40 -43.96 -11.62
N GLY A 358 -24.39 -44.51 -12.85
CA GLY A 358 -23.29 -45.33 -13.39
C GLY A 358 -22.61 -44.76 -14.66
N GLY A 359 -22.92 -43.51 -15.04
CA GLY A 359 -22.34 -42.82 -16.20
C GLY A 359 -21.15 -41.92 -15.83
N ARG A 360 -20.54 -41.24 -16.83
CA ARG A 360 -19.43 -40.28 -16.67
C ARG A 360 -19.67 -39.31 -15.50
N ASN A 361 -18.61 -38.71 -14.95
CA ASN A 361 -18.59 -37.70 -13.86
C ASN A 361 -19.37 -36.38 -14.14
N ILE A 362 -20.38 -36.40 -15.02
CA ILE A 362 -21.18 -35.26 -15.44
C ILE A 362 -22.50 -35.29 -14.66
N ILE A 363 -22.82 -34.18 -14.00
CA ILE A 363 -24.07 -34.01 -13.27
C ILE A 363 -25.16 -33.62 -14.27
N GLU A 364 -26.14 -34.51 -14.47
CA GLU A 364 -27.26 -34.28 -15.37
C GLU A 364 -28.09 -33.04 -14.98
N PRO A 365 -28.45 -32.16 -15.93
CA PRO A 365 -29.31 -31.00 -15.68
C PRO A 365 -30.62 -31.32 -14.94
N SER A 366 -31.20 -32.49 -15.23
CA SER A 366 -32.45 -32.91 -14.59
C SER A 366 -32.32 -33.17 -13.08
N ASN A 367 -31.15 -33.58 -12.59
CA ASN A 367 -30.88 -33.75 -11.16
C ASN A 367 -30.75 -32.41 -10.42
N ARG A 368 -30.65 -31.31 -11.17
CA ARG A 368 -30.41 -29.95 -10.67
C ARG A 368 -31.65 -29.04 -10.71
N SER A 369 -32.83 -29.61 -10.92
CA SER A 369 -34.09 -28.87 -10.97
C SER A 369 -34.90 -29.07 -9.69
N GLY A 370 -35.61 -28.04 -9.24
CA GLY A 370 -36.42 -28.08 -8.03
C GLY A 370 -37.16 -26.77 -7.77
N ASN A 371 -38.07 -26.79 -6.80
CA ASN A 371 -38.74 -25.59 -6.32
C ASN A 371 -37.80 -24.75 -5.42
N PRO A 372 -38.18 -23.52 -5.02
CA PRO A 372 -37.30 -22.62 -4.25
C PRO A 372 -36.80 -23.23 -2.94
N SER A 373 -37.66 -23.99 -2.25
CA SER A 373 -37.34 -24.61 -0.97
C SER A 373 -36.36 -25.76 -1.14
N GLU A 374 -36.53 -26.56 -2.19
CA GLU A 374 -35.64 -27.67 -2.56
C GLU A 374 -34.26 -27.18 -2.97
N VAL A 375 -34.20 -26.19 -3.87
CA VAL A 375 -32.94 -25.57 -4.33
C VAL A 375 -32.18 -24.95 -3.18
N ASN A 376 -32.87 -24.22 -2.30
CA ASN A 376 -32.25 -23.62 -1.12
C ASN A 376 -31.79 -24.68 -0.10
N ALA A 377 -32.57 -25.74 0.13
CA ALA A 377 -32.17 -26.85 1.00
C ALA A 377 -30.93 -27.57 0.47
N TYR A 378 -30.77 -27.65 -0.86
CA TYR A 378 -29.65 -28.31 -1.51
C TYR A 378 -28.29 -27.60 -1.27
N CYS A 379 -28.30 -26.28 -1.12
CA CYS A 379 -27.10 -25.47 -0.88
C CYS A 379 -26.90 -25.07 0.60
N ARG A 380 -27.88 -25.34 1.47
CA ARG A 380 -27.81 -24.96 2.88
C ARG A 380 -26.93 -25.91 3.69
N LEU A 381 -26.18 -25.33 4.62
CA LEU A 381 -25.49 -26.11 5.65
C LEU A 381 -26.51 -26.87 6.52
N PRO A 382 -26.22 -28.14 6.90
CA PRO A 382 -27.09 -28.91 7.80
C PRO A 382 -27.34 -28.18 9.12
N ARG A 383 -28.54 -28.35 9.72
CA ARG A 383 -28.92 -27.67 10.98
C ARG A 383 -27.94 -27.89 12.15
N TYR A 384 -27.17 -28.98 12.14
CA TYR A 384 -26.15 -29.27 13.17
C TYR A 384 -24.83 -28.53 12.95
N ALA A 385 -24.53 -28.15 11.70
CA ALA A 385 -23.39 -27.32 11.32
C ALA A 385 -23.78 -25.82 11.24
N ALA A 386 -25.07 -25.53 11.10
CA ALA A 386 -25.62 -24.19 11.26
C ALA A 386 -25.52 -23.75 12.73
N PRO A 387 -25.11 -22.51 13.03
CA PRO A 387 -24.99 -22.03 14.40
C PRO A 387 -26.32 -22.20 15.16
N ARG A 388 -26.27 -22.86 16.33
CA ARG A 388 -27.43 -23.23 17.18
C ARG A 388 -28.33 -22.04 17.61
N TYR A 389 -27.88 -20.81 17.36
CA TYR A 389 -28.57 -19.55 17.68
C TYR A 389 -28.57 -18.53 16.52
N GLY A 390 -28.30 -18.94 15.27
CA GLY A 390 -28.18 -18.00 14.15
C GLY A 390 -26.97 -17.06 14.22
N VAL A 391 -26.13 -17.18 15.26
CA VAL A 391 -24.92 -16.38 15.46
C VAL A 391 -23.79 -16.98 14.63
N ARG A 392 -23.67 -16.53 13.38
CA ARG A 392 -22.53 -16.85 12.53
C ARG A 392 -21.27 -16.11 13.00
N ASN A 393 -20.12 -16.78 12.93
CA ASN A 393 -18.82 -16.14 13.17
C ASN A 393 -18.69 -14.94 12.20
N PRO A 394 -18.44 -13.72 12.68
CA PRO A 394 -18.35 -12.56 11.81
C PRO A 394 -17.12 -12.58 10.89
N TRP A 395 -16.13 -13.42 11.20
CA TRP A 395 -14.85 -13.51 10.52
C TRP A 395 -14.77 -14.72 9.60
N ALA A 396 -14.28 -14.53 8.38
CA ALA A 396 -13.96 -15.61 7.46
C ALA A 396 -12.74 -16.42 7.95
N SER A 397 -12.67 -17.69 7.56
CA SER A 397 -11.56 -18.57 7.95
C SER A 397 -10.18 -18.01 7.59
N GLY A 398 -9.27 -17.99 8.57
CA GLY A 398 -7.87 -17.60 8.39
C GLY A 398 -7.62 -16.15 7.94
N ILE A 399 -8.60 -15.23 8.04
CA ILE A 399 -8.42 -13.85 7.59
C ILE A 399 -7.31 -13.11 8.34
N PHE A 400 -7.25 -13.22 9.67
CA PHE A 400 -6.22 -12.55 10.46
C PHE A 400 -4.80 -13.06 10.17
N PHE A 401 -4.66 -14.36 9.89
CA PHE A 401 -3.37 -14.92 9.45
C PHE A 401 -2.94 -14.33 8.11
N ARG A 402 -3.86 -14.23 7.14
CA ARG A 402 -3.59 -13.58 5.85
C ARG A 402 -3.22 -12.10 6.02
N MET A 403 -3.92 -11.36 6.88
CA MET A 403 -3.61 -9.96 7.18
C MET A 403 -2.22 -9.80 7.82
N PHE A 404 -1.88 -10.66 8.78
CA PHE A 404 -0.55 -10.67 9.41
C PHE A 404 0.56 -10.91 8.38
N VAL A 405 0.44 -11.97 7.57
CA VAL A 405 1.42 -12.28 6.52
C VAL A 405 1.51 -11.16 5.49
N ALA A 406 0.38 -10.55 5.11
CA ALA A 406 0.35 -9.42 4.18
C ALA A 406 1.05 -8.16 4.71
N SER A 407 1.35 -8.09 6.01
CA SER A 407 2.02 -6.94 6.63
C SER A 407 3.55 -7.08 6.58
N LEU A 408 4.09 -8.30 6.57
CA LEU A 408 5.53 -8.54 6.73
C LEU A 408 6.36 -7.98 5.57
N LEU A 409 6.03 -8.34 4.32
CA LEU A 409 6.81 -7.91 3.15
C LEU A 409 6.75 -6.39 2.90
N PRO A 410 5.59 -5.72 3.00
CA PRO A 410 5.51 -4.26 2.81
C PRO A 410 6.22 -3.46 3.90
N ILE A 411 6.18 -3.92 5.17
CA ILE A 411 6.93 -3.30 6.27
C ILE A 411 8.43 -3.44 6.01
N ALA A 412 8.90 -4.63 5.62
CA ALA A 412 10.30 -4.87 5.27
C ALA A 412 10.75 -3.97 4.11
N LEU A 413 9.95 -3.88 3.03
CA LEU A 413 10.23 -3.01 1.90
C LEU A 413 10.33 -1.53 2.31
N GLN A 414 9.35 -1.00 3.05
CA GLN A 414 9.33 0.39 3.50
C GLN A 414 10.54 0.74 4.36
N TRP A 415 10.85 -0.10 5.34
CA TRP A 415 11.94 0.17 6.27
C TRP A 415 13.31 -0.09 5.67
N ALA A 416 13.44 -0.98 4.67
CA ALA A 416 14.68 -1.13 3.92
C ALA A 416 14.97 0.10 3.06
N THR A 417 13.99 0.65 2.34
CA THR A 417 14.18 1.85 1.49
C THR A 417 14.35 3.11 2.33
N THR A 418 13.55 3.27 3.39
CA THR A 418 13.71 4.38 4.35
C THR A 418 15.04 4.25 5.10
N GLY A 419 15.39 3.04 5.55
CA GLY A 419 16.65 2.76 6.24
C GLY A 419 17.86 3.02 5.35
N ALA A 420 17.82 2.63 4.09
CA ALA A 420 18.86 2.97 3.11
C ALA A 420 19.04 4.49 2.98
N ALA A 421 17.95 5.25 2.87
CA ALA A 421 18.03 6.70 2.82
C ALA A 421 18.60 7.33 4.10
N VAL A 422 18.24 6.78 5.26
CA VAL A 422 18.82 7.18 6.55
C VAL A 422 20.31 6.85 6.58
N LEU A 423 20.73 5.67 6.15
CA LEU A 423 22.14 5.26 6.12
C LEU A 423 22.98 6.19 5.24
N VAL A 424 22.51 6.52 4.03
CA VAL A 424 23.19 7.47 3.12
C VAL A 424 23.53 8.76 3.87
N VAL A 425 22.55 9.32 4.57
CA VAL A 425 22.66 10.65 5.16
C VAL A 425 23.28 10.65 6.56
N TYR A 426 23.11 9.57 7.32
CA TYR A 426 23.69 9.41 8.66
C TYR A 426 25.22 9.30 8.62
N PHE A 427 25.75 8.72 7.56
CA PHE A 427 27.19 8.55 7.33
C PHE A 427 27.76 9.55 6.32
N THR A 428 26.99 10.57 5.91
CA THR A 428 27.57 11.75 5.26
C THR A 428 28.29 12.58 6.34
N PRO A 429 29.39 13.30 6.05
CA PRO A 429 30.26 13.89 7.08
C PRO A 429 29.50 14.63 8.19
N THR A 430 29.96 14.39 9.43
CA THR A 430 29.25 14.42 10.72
C THR A 430 28.35 13.21 10.98
N VAL A 431 28.96 12.11 11.42
CA VAL A 431 28.21 10.90 11.77
C VAL A 431 27.21 11.19 12.88
N GLY A 432 25.91 11.09 12.57
CA GLY A 432 24.85 11.40 13.51
C GLY A 432 23.47 11.58 12.90
N LEU A 433 22.49 11.81 13.78
CA LEU A 433 21.13 12.13 13.38
C LEU A 433 21.03 13.63 13.06
N GLY A 434 20.96 13.95 11.77
CA GLY A 434 20.70 15.31 11.26
C GLY A 434 19.26 15.54 10.84
N CYS A 435 18.97 16.75 10.33
CA CYS A 435 17.64 17.15 9.86
C CYS A 435 17.10 16.24 8.74
N ARG A 436 17.98 15.85 7.81
CA ARG A 436 17.65 15.03 6.64
C ARG A 436 17.25 13.60 7.03
N SER A 437 18.10 12.92 7.80
CA SER A 437 17.85 11.56 8.30
C SER A 437 16.61 11.51 9.19
N LEU A 438 16.39 12.54 10.04
CA LEU A 438 15.16 12.64 10.83
C LEU A 438 13.93 12.77 9.93
N GLY A 439 14.02 13.55 8.84
CA GLY A 439 12.92 13.69 7.88
C GLY A 439 12.48 12.37 7.27
N TYR A 440 13.42 11.48 6.93
CA TYR A 440 13.11 10.14 6.43
C TYR A 440 12.55 9.22 7.52
N ILE A 441 13.08 9.28 8.74
CA ILE A 441 12.53 8.52 9.88
C ILE A 441 11.07 8.92 10.14
N ILE A 442 10.77 10.22 10.17
CA ILE A 442 9.40 10.74 10.30
C ILE A 442 8.52 10.15 9.19
N TYR A 443 8.97 10.18 7.94
CA TYR A 443 8.23 9.60 6.83
C TYR A 443 7.91 8.12 7.03
N GLY A 444 8.90 7.30 7.40
CA GLY A 444 8.73 5.86 7.61
C GLY A 444 7.81 5.52 8.80
N VAL A 445 7.96 6.24 9.91
CA VAL A 445 7.10 6.08 11.11
C VAL A 445 5.66 6.44 10.77
N LEU A 446 5.43 7.62 10.18
CA LEU A 446 4.09 8.06 9.81
C LEU A 446 3.44 7.13 8.79
N ALA A 447 4.18 6.64 7.79
CA ALA A 447 3.69 5.67 6.82
C ALA A 447 3.20 4.37 7.50
N THR A 448 3.94 3.90 8.52
CA THR A 448 3.57 2.71 9.31
C THR A 448 2.34 2.96 10.18
N ILE A 449 2.25 4.13 10.83
CA ILE A 449 1.10 4.53 11.65
C ILE A 449 -0.17 4.63 10.79
N VAL A 450 -0.09 5.25 9.60
CA VAL A 450 -1.22 5.33 8.66
C VAL A 450 -1.77 3.95 8.34
N TRP A 451 -0.90 3.00 7.97
CA TRP A 451 -1.30 1.63 7.69
C TRP A 451 -1.99 0.99 8.90
N ALA A 452 -1.38 1.09 10.09
CA ALA A 452 -1.93 0.50 11.31
C ALA A 452 -3.31 1.09 11.67
N MET A 453 -3.48 2.41 11.55
CA MET A 453 -4.75 3.09 11.80
C MET A 453 -5.85 2.61 10.86
N LEU A 454 -5.57 2.52 9.56
CA LEU A 454 -6.55 2.15 8.55
C LEU A 454 -6.94 0.66 8.63
N VAL A 455 -5.98 -0.24 8.84
CA VAL A 455 -6.27 -1.67 9.05
C VAL A 455 -7.05 -1.89 10.35
N THR A 456 -6.66 -1.23 11.44
CA THR A 456 -7.39 -1.34 12.71
C THR A 456 -8.81 -0.79 12.58
N SER A 457 -8.97 0.34 11.88
CA SER A 457 -10.27 0.93 11.57
C SER A 457 -11.20 -0.04 10.86
N SER A 458 -10.72 -0.78 9.86
CA SER A 458 -11.55 -1.73 9.11
C SER A 458 -11.97 -2.94 9.93
N ILE A 459 -11.09 -3.45 10.80
CA ILE A 459 -11.42 -4.53 11.75
C ILE A 459 -12.54 -4.06 12.69
N ILE A 460 -12.41 -2.88 13.29
CA ILE A 460 -13.41 -2.34 14.22
C ILE A 460 -14.73 -2.05 13.50
N SER A 461 -14.67 -1.46 12.31
CA SER A 461 -15.85 -1.16 11.48
C SER A 461 -16.65 -2.43 11.18
N HIS A 462 -15.99 -3.47 10.65
CA HIS A 462 -16.62 -4.75 10.34
C HIS A 462 -17.18 -5.45 11.58
N TYR A 463 -16.46 -5.37 12.70
CA TYR A 463 -16.94 -5.88 13.98
C TYR A 463 -18.23 -5.16 14.40
N THR A 464 -18.26 -3.84 14.42
CA THR A 464 -19.47 -3.10 14.82
C THR A 464 -20.66 -3.36 13.90
N TYR A 465 -20.43 -3.45 12.59
CA TYR A 465 -21.45 -3.76 11.60
C TYR A 465 -22.03 -5.18 11.77
N SER A 466 -21.17 -6.17 12.02
CA SER A 466 -21.62 -7.56 12.20
C SER A 466 -22.49 -7.80 13.45
N TYR A 467 -22.48 -6.89 14.42
CA TYR A 467 -23.23 -6.99 15.67
C TYR A 467 -24.35 -5.97 15.81
N SER A 468 -24.44 -4.94 14.94
CA SER A 468 -25.47 -3.90 15.00
C SER A 468 -26.89 -4.43 14.74
N GLY A 469 -27.05 -5.47 13.93
CA GLY A 469 -28.35 -6.09 13.61
C GLY A 469 -28.92 -7.00 14.70
N ARG A 470 -28.26 -7.12 15.86
CA ARG A 470 -28.72 -8.02 16.93
C ARG A 470 -29.52 -7.22 17.96
N THR A 471 -30.85 -7.40 17.97
CA THR A 471 -31.81 -6.60 18.75
C THR A 471 -31.91 -6.93 20.24
N SER A 472 -31.12 -7.87 20.78
CA SER A 472 -31.24 -8.35 22.16
C SER A 472 -29.92 -8.27 22.94
N TRP A 473 -29.29 -7.08 22.98
CA TRP A 473 -28.09 -6.85 23.80
C TRP A 473 -28.35 -5.86 24.93
N SER A 474 -27.58 -6.03 26.01
CA SER A 474 -27.64 -5.14 27.17
C SER A 474 -27.30 -3.68 26.79
N PRO A 475 -27.80 -2.68 27.53
CA PRO A 475 -27.50 -1.27 27.31
C PRO A 475 -25.99 -0.97 27.26
N PHE A 476 -25.21 -1.66 28.09
CA PHE A 476 -23.75 -1.53 28.13
C PHE A 476 -23.09 -1.93 26.79
N PHE A 477 -23.51 -3.06 26.20
CA PHE A 477 -22.99 -3.52 24.92
C PHE A 477 -23.31 -2.53 23.77
N SER A 478 -24.49 -1.90 23.81
CA SER A 478 -24.87 -0.85 22.86
C SER A 478 -23.94 0.37 22.93
N ILE A 479 -23.55 0.79 24.13
CA ILE A 479 -22.59 1.90 24.34
C ILE A 479 -21.21 1.51 23.79
N THR A 480 -20.71 0.32 24.09
CA THR A 480 -19.43 -0.17 23.57
C THR A 480 -19.40 -0.20 22.04
N MET A 481 -20.47 -0.67 21.38
CA MET A 481 -20.55 -0.67 19.92
C MET A 481 -20.57 0.74 19.33
N ARG A 482 -21.25 1.70 19.98
CA ARG A 482 -21.24 3.11 19.55
C ARG A 482 -19.85 3.72 19.67
N LEU A 483 -19.16 3.52 20.79
CA LEU A 483 -17.79 4.00 21.00
C LEU A 483 -16.82 3.37 20.00
N ALA A 484 -16.93 2.06 19.75
CA ALA A 484 -16.12 1.37 18.75
C ALA A 484 -16.35 1.93 17.34
N ASN A 485 -17.60 2.21 16.97
CA ASN A 485 -17.92 2.81 15.66
C ASN A 485 -17.35 4.23 15.53
N VAL A 486 -17.45 5.05 16.58
CA VAL A 486 -16.82 6.38 16.62
C VAL A 486 -15.30 6.26 16.48
N LEU A 487 -14.68 5.35 17.22
CA LEU A 487 -13.24 5.10 17.16
C LEU A 487 -12.81 4.65 15.76
N SER A 488 -13.54 3.73 15.13
CA SER A 488 -13.26 3.29 13.76
C SER A 488 -13.26 4.46 12.78
N LYS A 489 -14.26 5.35 12.85
CA LYS A 489 -14.34 6.56 12.02
C LYS A 489 -13.18 7.52 12.29
N LEU A 490 -12.83 7.76 13.55
CA LEU A 490 -11.70 8.61 13.93
C LEU A 490 -10.38 8.05 13.39
N LEU A 491 -10.18 6.73 13.45
CA LEU A 491 -9.01 6.08 12.87
C LEU A 491 -8.99 6.16 11.34
N THR A 492 -10.14 6.02 10.65
CA THR A 492 -10.20 6.17 9.19
C THR A 492 -9.81 7.58 8.77
N TRP A 493 -10.48 8.59 9.33
CA TRP A 493 -10.26 9.99 8.97
C TRP A 493 -8.89 10.48 9.41
N GLY A 494 -8.46 10.11 10.62
CA GLY A 494 -7.12 10.40 11.13
C GLY A 494 -6.03 9.77 10.27
N GLY A 495 -6.18 8.49 9.90
CA GLY A 495 -5.22 7.79 9.03
C GLY A 495 -5.11 8.43 7.65
N LYS A 496 -6.23 8.80 7.03
CA LYS A 496 -6.26 9.52 5.74
C LYS A 496 -5.61 10.90 5.83
N PHE A 497 -5.95 11.67 6.87
CA PHE A 497 -5.37 12.99 7.10
C PHE A 497 -3.85 12.90 7.30
N LEU A 498 -3.41 11.95 8.13
CA LEU A 498 -1.99 11.72 8.37
C LEU A 498 -1.26 11.26 7.10
N ALA A 499 -1.90 10.47 6.24
CA ALA A 499 -1.34 10.10 4.94
C ALA A 499 -1.17 11.31 4.01
N ILE A 500 -2.12 12.25 3.99
CA ILE A 500 -2.00 13.51 3.23
C ILE A 500 -0.80 14.32 3.75
N VAL A 501 -0.72 14.50 5.07
CA VAL A 501 0.41 15.20 5.71
C VAL A 501 1.74 14.51 5.39
N ASN A 502 1.79 13.18 5.48
CA ASN A 502 3.01 12.41 5.23
C ASN A 502 3.43 12.44 3.75
N ALA A 503 2.47 12.44 2.82
CA ALA A 503 2.75 12.56 1.39
C ALA A 503 3.30 13.95 1.04
N ILE A 504 2.74 15.01 1.64
CA ILE A 504 3.25 16.38 1.51
C ILE A 504 4.66 16.44 2.12
N TRP A 505 4.86 15.86 3.30
CA TRP A 505 6.15 15.82 3.98
C TRP A 505 7.23 15.16 3.12
N ALA A 506 6.95 13.99 2.52
CA ALA A 506 7.90 13.28 1.66
C ALA A 506 8.41 14.15 0.49
N VAL A 507 7.49 14.85 -0.19
CA VAL A 507 7.82 15.74 -1.30
C VAL A 507 8.54 16.99 -0.80
N THR A 508 8.03 17.64 0.26
CA THR A 508 8.62 18.88 0.79
C THR A 508 10.00 18.63 1.39
N ALA A 509 10.22 17.57 2.15
CA ALA A 509 11.54 17.21 2.68
C ALA A 509 12.56 16.97 1.56
N SER A 510 12.14 16.29 0.48
CA SER A 510 12.98 16.12 -0.72
C SER A 510 13.32 17.47 -1.36
N MET A 511 12.33 18.35 -1.52
CA MET A 511 12.54 19.69 -2.10
C MET A 511 13.45 20.58 -1.25
N LEU A 512 13.31 20.53 0.09
CA LEU A 512 14.16 21.29 1.01
C LEU A 512 15.62 20.82 0.95
N GLN A 513 15.82 19.50 0.78
CA GLN A 513 17.16 18.94 0.55
C GLN A 513 17.75 19.39 -0.78
N PHE A 514 16.98 19.35 -1.87
CA PHE A 514 17.45 19.81 -3.20
C PHE A 514 17.71 21.32 -3.27
N ALA A 515 17.13 22.09 -2.36
CA ALA A 515 17.32 23.53 -2.24
C ALA A 515 18.42 23.91 -1.24
N ASP A 516 19.19 22.94 -0.74
CA ASP A 516 20.27 23.15 0.23
C ASP A 516 19.82 23.84 1.53
N VAL A 517 18.52 23.79 1.85
CA VAL A 517 17.96 24.43 3.07
C VAL A 517 18.52 23.79 4.33
N TYR A 518 18.84 22.50 4.24
CA TYR A 518 19.48 21.77 5.33
C TYR A 518 20.99 22.06 5.45
N ASN A 519 21.59 22.88 4.60
CA ASN A 519 23.01 23.27 4.70
C ASN A 519 23.12 24.50 5.60
N ASN A 520 23.13 24.25 6.90
CA ASN A 520 23.31 25.24 7.94
C ASN A 520 23.97 24.61 9.17
N CYS A 521 24.50 25.45 10.07
CA CYS A 521 25.17 24.99 11.29
C CYS A 521 24.36 23.95 12.07
N TYR A 522 23.04 24.13 12.21
CA TYR A 522 22.21 23.24 13.02
C TYR A 522 22.05 21.85 12.40
N CYS A 523 21.72 21.81 11.11
CA CYS A 523 21.45 20.57 10.40
C CYS A 523 22.73 19.81 10.04
N ASN A 524 23.81 20.52 9.69
CA ASN A 524 25.10 19.92 9.40
C ASN A 524 25.81 19.46 10.68
N SER A 525 25.66 20.14 11.83
CA SER A 525 26.39 19.72 13.04
C SER A 525 25.79 18.49 13.76
N SER A 526 24.75 17.86 13.20
CA SER A 526 24.02 16.74 13.83
C SER A 526 23.52 17.05 15.26
N VAL A 527 23.07 18.29 15.50
CA VAL A 527 22.61 18.78 16.83
C VAL A 527 21.50 17.90 17.41
N LEU A 528 20.60 17.39 16.56
CA LEU A 528 19.48 16.54 16.97
C LEU A 528 19.94 15.21 17.58
N GLY A 529 21.06 14.64 17.11
CA GLY A 529 21.60 13.38 17.60
C GLY A 529 22.62 13.52 18.72
N LYS A 530 23.50 14.54 18.66
CA LYS A 530 24.60 14.72 19.61
C LYS A 530 24.30 15.72 20.74
N GLY A 531 23.26 16.54 20.58
CA GLY A 531 22.99 17.69 21.44
C GLY A 531 23.94 18.86 21.14
N ALA A 532 23.51 20.09 21.46
CA ALA A 532 24.24 21.32 21.09
C ALA A 532 25.69 21.36 21.61
N GLN A 533 25.96 20.77 22.77
CA GLN A 533 27.28 20.79 23.42
C GLN A 533 28.32 19.88 22.75
N HIS A 534 27.89 18.82 22.08
CA HIS A 534 28.79 17.82 21.45
C HIS A 534 28.62 17.80 19.92
N ALA A 535 27.85 18.73 19.38
CA ALA A 535 27.60 18.87 17.96
C ALA A 535 28.78 19.58 17.28
N TYR A 536 29.13 19.10 16.09
CA TYR A 536 30.22 19.64 15.28
C TYR A 536 29.90 19.44 13.80
N ASP A 537 30.38 20.35 12.97
CA ASP A 537 30.25 20.34 11.51
C ASP A 537 31.59 19.99 10.86
N ILE A 538 31.59 19.06 9.90
CA ILE A 538 32.77 18.72 9.08
C ILE A 538 32.61 19.41 7.74
N VAL A 539 33.53 20.33 7.44
CA VAL A 539 33.49 21.16 6.23
C VAL A 539 34.53 20.70 5.21
N VAL A 540 35.70 20.27 5.66
CA VAL A 540 36.76 19.68 4.82
C VAL A 540 36.82 18.20 5.10
N THR A 541 36.59 17.38 4.09
CA THR A 541 36.62 15.92 4.21
C THR A 541 38.05 15.38 4.12
N ASP A 542 38.39 14.46 5.03
CA ASP A 542 39.60 13.63 4.90
C ASP A 542 39.28 12.35 4.10
N THR A 543 40.32 11.71 3.56
CA THR A 543 40.29 10.44 2.82
C THR A 543 39.61 9.31 3.58
N LEU A 544 39.79 9.24 4.91
CA LEU A 544 39.16 8.23 5.76
C LEU A 544 37.64 8.43 5.84
N ASP A 545 37.18 9.67 6.02
CA ASP A 545 35.74 10.00 6.09
C ASP A 545 35.04 9.65 4.77
N LEU A 546 35.69 9.96 3.65
CA LEU A 546 35.17 9.61 2.32
C LEU A 546 35.00 8.10 2.15
N SER A 547 35.93 7.28 2.66
CA SER A 547 35.84 5.82 2.55
C SER A 547 34.66 5.23 3.35
N ILE A 548 34.35 5.80 4.51
CA ILE A 548 33.22 5.38 5.35
C ILE A 548 31.89 5.80 4.69
N THR A 549 31.83 7.04 4.21
CA THR A 549 30.66 7.54 3.48
C THR A 549 30.40 6.70 2.23
N GLU A 550 31.44 6.41 1.44
CA GLU A 550 31.34 5.57 0.24
C GLU A 550 30.83 4.16 0.57
N ALA A 551 31.41 3.51 1.60
CA ALA A 551 30.98 2.18 2.03
C ALA A 551 29.51 2.18 2.49
N ALA A 552 29.07 3.21 3.23
CA ALA A 552 27.68 3.35 3.66
C ALA A 552 26.74 3.57 2.47
N TRP A 553 27.16 4.34 1.46
CA TRP A 553 26.37 4.59 0.26
C TRP A 553 26.18 3.31 -0.56
N TRP A 554 27.24 2.50 -0.72
CA TRP A 554 27.14 1.17 -1.33
C TRP A 554 26.25 0.22 -0.52
N GLY A 555 26.40 0.21 0.81
CA GLY A 555 25.57 -0.59 1.69
C GLY A 555 24.08 -0.23 1.60
N ALA A 556 23.77 1.07 1.56
CA ALA A 556 22.41 1.57 1.40
C ALA A 556 21.82 1.18 0.03
N LEU A 557 22.60 1.31 -1.04
CA LEU A 557 22.18 0.87 -2.38
C LEU A 557 21.89 -0.62 -2.40
N ALA A 558 22.79 -1.45 -1.86
CA ALA A 558 22.61 -2.89 -1.79
C ALA A 558 21.35 -3.26 -1.00
N LEU A 559 21.11 -2.62 0.15
CA LEU A 559 19.91 -2.84 0.98
C LEU A 559 18.62 -2.51 0.22
N ALA A 560 18.55 -1.33 -0.39
CA ALA A 560 17.36 -0.85 -1.08
C ALA A 560 17.05 -1.70 -2.35
N CYS A 561 18.07 -1.96 -3.17
CA CYS A 561 17.93 -2.74 -4.40
C CYS A 561 17.62 -4.21 -4.11
N SER A 562 18.35 -4.85 -3.20
CA SER A 562 18.11 -6.27 -2.86
C SER A 562 16.72 -6.49 -2.29
N THR A 563 16.25 -5.60 -1.40
CA THR A 563 14.91 -5.71 -0.83
C THR A 563 13.83 -5.44 -1.88
N SER A 564 14.03 -4.47 -2.77
CA SER A 564 13.07 -4.19 -3.86
C SER A 564 12.98 -5.36 -4.84
N LEU A 565 14.11 -5.93 -5.26
CA LEU A 565 14.16 -7.10 -6.13
C LEU A 565 13.58 -8.34 -5.44
N GLY A 566 13.93 -8.56 -4.17
CA GLY A 566 13.38 -9.65 -3.35
C GLY A 566 11.86 -9.53 -3.18
N PHE A 567 11.35 -8.31 -3.01
CA PHE A 567 9.91 -8.06 -2.96
C PHE A 567 9.24 -8.40 -4.30
N VAL A 568 9.79 -7.97 -5.45
CA VAL A 568 9.26 -8.35 -6.77
C VAL A 568 9.26 -9.86 -6.94
N PHE A 569 10.40 -10.51 -6.65
CA PHE A 569 10.56 -11.96 -6.78
C PHE A 569 9.53 -12.72 -5.93
N LEU A 570 9.41 -12.38 -4.65
CA LEU A 570 8.43 -13.01 -3.76
C LEU A 570 7.00 -12.74 -4.21
N MET A 571 6.70 -11.54 -4.68
CA MET A 571 5.37 -11.21 -5.20
C MET A 571 5.04 -12.01 -6.47
N SER A 572 5.98 -12.14 -7.41
CA SER A 572 5.81 -12.99 -8.60
C SER A 572 5.62 -14.46 -8.22
N LEU A 573 6.44 -14.98 -7.30
CA LEU A 573 6.27 -16.35 -6.77
C LEU A 573 4.90 -16.55 -6.13
N LEU A 574 4.41 -15.58 -5.36
CA LEU A 574 3.08 -15.66 -4.74
C LEU A 574 1.96 -15.62 -5.79
N THR A 575 2.15 -14.90 -6.88
CA THR A 575 1.18 -14.75 -7.97
C THR A 575 1.12 -16.01 -8.84
N ASP A 576 2.25 -16.61 -9.19
CA ASP A 576 2.33 -17.87 -9.94
C ASP A 576 1.66 -19.05 -9.20
N LEU A 577 1.59 -18.95 -7.87
CA LEU A 577 0.91 -19.93 -7.02
C LEU A 577 -0.61 -19.69 -6.89
N VAL A 578 -1.17 -18.71 -7.62
CA VAL A 578 -2.62 -18.54 -7.77
C VAL A 578 -3.08 -19.39 -8.96
N PRO A 579 -3.93 -20.41 -8.75
CA PRO A 579 -4.49 -21.20 -9.85
C PRO A 579 -5.30 -20.29 -10.78
N THR A 580 -5.02 -20.34 -12.09
CA THR A 580 -5.74 -19.61 -13.14
C THR A 580 -7.12 -20.17 -13.41
#